data_AF-A0A7C6S3G7-F1
#
_entry.id   AF-A0A7C6S3G7-F1
#
_cell.length_a   1.000
_cell.length_b   1.000
_cell.length_c   1.000
_cell.angle_alpha   90.00
_cell.angle_beta   90.00
_cell.angle_gamma   90.00
#
_symmetry.space_group_name_H-M   'P 1'
#
loop_
_entity.id
_entity.type
_entity.pdbx_description
1 polymer ?
#
loop_
_entity_poly.entity_id
_entity_poly.type
_entity_poly.pdbx_seq_one_letter_code
_entity_poly.pdbx_strand_id
1 'polypeptide(L)'
;MKKMILMTLFAALLLGCSDNSGIDTTTIALKANKTSIHADGKDAITFTVMDQDGKDVTAQSSITVDGASIGGSRFTTQKEGRYIAIATYKNVDSNTLAIEATALDEDDAKTAELELVADKVTILANSKDLVTFTVKDANGNDITKKAKVRVNNVGLSSNTYFTSKPGEYIAIAELDDKISNEVVIQAMEPADINLFADKIKIFNSGKDEVTFTVEKQDGTDITAESTFTVNDEPIEGNKFSSTEAGKYTVRASWNANESNRLNIEVVEVALELRTDKSTITADGLDMATFRLINTKDNNADLTNLATFFVDGKAIEGNSLITNKVGTYTITAKYIEYEAEPIKVTAVDASEAKITSKVFMEDFTGDWCPYCPRILRVMDQAIETGKAVGIAIHINDGMKTSEGNKLVNHYGIEGYPSLILNRDKSTLTGSTTLSNILSYVNEDPQVGAAMSAREEGGQIIADITFVAKSNLDLKAVIILGENGIKGTQAGWPELKEHNHVYRASHNGQLFGAPIEVTPGIPKEATYSFPIKSSYVASNCFVMVLITDAYNDQVLNAQWVEVGQKTGY
;
A
#
# COMPACT_ATOMS: atom_id res chain seq x y z
N MET A 1 88.59 -31.91 -6.09
CA MET A 1 89.06 -31.55 -4.73
C MET A 1 89.46 -30.08 -4.72
N LYS A 2 89.01 -29.32 -3.71
CA LYS A 2 89.63 -28.08 -3.20
C LYS A 2 89.86 -26.93 -4.21
N LYS A 3 89.06 -25.85 -4.15
CA LYS A 3 89.31 -24.66 -3.30
C LYS A 3 88.41 -23.48 -3.69
N MET A 4 87.79 -22.94 -2.66
CA MET A 4 87.30 -21.57 -2.49
C MET A 4 88.51 -20.60 -2.33
N ILE A 5 88.25 -19.27 -2.36
CA ILE A 5 89.13 -18.09 -2.03
C ILE A 5 89.62 -17.34 -3.30
N LEU A 6 89.61 -16.01 -3.47
CA LEU A 6 89.17 -14.79 -2.76
C LEU A 6 89.77 -13.59 -3.55
N MET A 7 89.11 -12.42 -3.59
CA MET A 7 89.67 -11.04 -3.48
C MET A 7 88.84 -10.03 -4.29
N THR A 8 87.99 -9.19 -3.67
CA THR A 8 88.25 -7.79 -3.22
C THR A 8 88.89 -6.85 -4.25
N LEU A 9 88.16 -5.81 -4.68
CA LEU A 9 88.49 -4.39 -4.47
C LEU A 9 87.33 -3.44 -4.84
N PHE A 10 87.45 -2.21 -4.36
CA PHE A 10 86.44 -1.21 -3.99
C PHE A 10 86.73 0.12 -4.73
N ALA A 11 85.72 0.79 -5.33
CA ALA A 11 85.60 2.25 -5.61
C ALA A 11 84.62 2.48 -6.79
N ALA A 12 83.88 3.58 -6.97
CA ALA A 12 83.29 4.67 -6.19
C ALA A 12 82.47 5.51 -7.20
N LEU A 13 81.26 5.98 -6.83
CA LEU A 13 80.56 7.25 -7.23
C LEU A 13 80.51 7.65 -8.74
N LEU A 14 79.41 8.05 -9.40
CA LEU A 14 78.14 8.74 -9.05
C LEU A 14 77.17 8.71 -10.25
N LEU A 15 75.86 8.75 -9.92
CA LEU A 15 74.72 9.43 -10.59
C LEU A 15 74.27 9.04 -12.01
N GLY A 16 73.03 8.56 -12.07
CA GLY A 16 72.17 8.54 -13.24
C GLY A 16 70.80 7.98 -12.87
N CYS A 17 69.99 8.79 -12.16
CA CYS A 17 68.61 8.46 -11.81
C CYS A 17 67.76 8.18 -13.07
N SER A 18 67.03 7.08 -13.05
CA SER A 18 65.78 6.92 -13.79
C SER A 18 64.83 6.17 -12.88
N ASP A 19 63.74 6.83 -12.53
CA ASP A 19 62.71 6.35 -11.63
C ASP A 19 62.25 4.93 -12.00
N ASN A 20 62.48 3.99 -11.10
CA ASN A 20 61.91 2.66 -11.21
C ASN A 20 60.49 2.75 -10.62
N SER A 21 59.51 2.84 -11.52
CA SER A 21 58.12 2.55 -11.24
C SER A 21 58.03 1.21 -10.52
N GLY A 22 57.70 1.24 -9.22
CA GLY A 22 57.29 0.06 -8.49
C GLY A 22 56.01 -0.47 -9.13
N ILE A 23 56.14 -1.44 -10.02
CA ILE A 23 55.03 -2.28 -10.45
C ILE A 23 54.63 -3.07 -9.22
N ASP A 24 53.47 -2.75 -8.67
CA ASP A 24 52.85 -3.49 -7.58
C ASP A 24 52.36 -4.83 -8.16
N THR A 25 53.26 -5.81 -8.26
CA THR A 25 52.91 -7.17 -8.68
C THR A 25 52.19 -7.85 -7.52
N THR A 26 50.89 -7.59 -7.40
CA THR A 26 50.02 -8.34 -6.50
C THR A 26 50.09 -9.81 -6.91
N THR A 27 50.51 -10.70 -6.00
CA THR A 27 50.52 -12.15 -6.22
C THR A 27 49.65 -12.81 -5.18
N ILE A 28 48.89 -13.83 -5.57
CA ILE A 28 48.05 -14.61 -4.64
C ILE A 28 48.47 -16.08 -4.60
N ALA A 29 48.23 -16.74 -3.47
CA ALA A 29 48.49 -18.15 -3.26
C ALA A 29 47.24 -18.90 -2.84
N LEU A 30 46.89 -19.94 -3.59
CA LEU A 30 45.81 -20.87 -3.28
C LEU A 30 46.36 -22.04 -2.48
N LYS A 31 45.77 -22.29 -1.31
CA LYS A 31 46.06 -23.43 -0.44
C LYS A 31 44.81 -24.28 -0.29
N ALA A 32 44.99 -25.57 -0.05
CA ALA A 32 43.92 -26.48 0.31
C ALA A 32 44.24 -27.10 1.68
N ASN A 33 43.21 -27.38 2.48
CA ASN A 33 43.37 -28.07 3.76
C ASN A 33 43.88 -29.51 3.61
N LYS A 34 43.60 -30.15 2.47
CA LYS A 34 44.10 -31.46 2.07
C LYS A 34 44.14 -31.58 0.54
N THR A 35 44.82 -32.59 0.03
CA THR A 35 45.02 -32.81 -1.41
C THR A 35 44.27 -34.01 -1.96
N SER A 36 43.54 -34.74 -1.11
CA SER A 36 42.70 -35.87 -1.53
C SER A 36 41.39 -35.94 -0.73
N ILE A 37 40.34 -36.43 -1.39
CA ILE A 37 39.02 -36.69 -0.82
C ILE A 37 38.48 -38.04 -1.31
N HIS A 38 37.50 -38.60 -0.61
CA HIS A 38 36.68 -39.65 -1.19
C HIS A 38 35.61 -39.07 -2.12
N ALA A 39 35.34 -39.75 -3.23
CA ALA A 39 34.35 -39.34 -4.23
C ALA A 39 32.91 -39.70 -3.81
N ASP A 40 32.50 -39.38 -2.59
CA ASP A 40 31.19 -39.70 -2.01
C ASP A 40 30.21 -38.51 -2.02
N GLY A 41 30.63 -37.37 -2.58
CA GLY A 41 29.89 -36.12 -2.57
C GLY A 41 29.80 -35.42 -1.21
N LYS A 42 30.43 -35.97 -0.17
CA LYS A 42 30.40 -35.45 1.21
C LYS A 42 31.78 -35.02 1.68
N ASP A 43 32.81 -35.84 1.42
CA ASP A 43 34.17 -35.53 1.76
C ASP A 43 34.68 -34.34 0.91
N ALA A 44 35.23 -33.33 1.57
CA ALA A 44 35.44 -32.03 0.94
C ALA A 44 36.83 -31.46 1.17
N ILE A 45 37.25 -30.68 0.18
CA ILE A 45 38.40 -29.79 0.27
C ILE A 45 37.92 -28.37 0.47
N THR A 46 38.58 -27.68 1.40
CA THR A 46 38.40 -26.25 1.63
C THR A 46 39.66 -25.52 1.19
N PHE A 47 39.46 -24.50 0.38
CA PHE A 47 40.48 -23.65 -0.16
C PHE A 47 40.66 -22.38 0.67
N THR A 48 41.88 -21.85 0.69
CA THR A 48 42.22 -20.55 1.26
C THR A 48 43.09 -19.79 0.27
N VAL A 49 42.75 -18.54 0.01
CA VAL A 49 43.49 -17.64 -0.88
C VAL A 49 44.17 -16.56 -0.04
N MET A 50 45.49 -16.47 -0.14
CA MET A 50 46.30 -15.46 0.56
C MET A 50 46.90 -14.49 -0.45
N ASP A 51 46.88 -13.19 -0.16
CA ASP A 51 47.63 -12.20 -0.94
C ASP A 51 49.14 -12.19 -0.58
N GLN A 52 49.92 -11.33 -1.24
CA GLN A 52 51.37 -11.23 -1.04
C GLN A 52 51.77 -10.82 0.38
N ASP A 53 50.87 -10.14 1.11
CA ASP A 53 51.09 -9.71 2.48
C ASP A 53 50.66 -10.79 3.49
N GLY A 54 50.18 -11.93 2.99
CA GLY A 54 49.69 -13.04 3.80
C GLY A 54 48.30 -12.80 4.37
N LYS A 55 47.55 -11.82 3.86
CA LYS A 55 46.16 -11.58 4.26
C LYS A 55 45.25 -12.55 3.52
N ASP A 56 44.29 -13.12 4.27
CA ASP A 56 43.24 -13.97 3.71
C ASP A 56 42.27 -13.13 2.86
N VAL A 57 42.21 -13.46 1.57
CA VAL A 57 41.33 -12.85 0.56
C VAL A 57 40.37 -13.87 -0.05
N THR A 58 40.14 -14.99 0.63
CA THR A 58 39.32 -16.12 0.13
C THR A 58 37.92 -15.67 -0.25
N ALA A 59 37.25 -14.89 0.60
CA ALA A 59 35.88 -14.43 0.38
C ALA A 59 35.74 -13.46 -0.81
N GLN A 60 36.82 -12.80 -1.22
CA GLN A 60 36.83 -11.88 -2.37
C GLN A 60 37.38 -12.52 -3.64
N SER A 61 37.80 -13.79 -3.58
CA SER A 61 38.39 -14.51 -4.70
C SER A 61 37.36 -15.39 -5.39
N SER A 62 37.45 -15.53 -6.72
CA SER A 62 36.71 -16.55 -7.46
C SER A 62 37.56 -17.82 -7.54
N ILE A 63 37.02 -18.95 -7.08
CA ILE A 63 37.72 -20.25 -7.14
C ILE A 63 37.04 -21.13 -8.19
N THR A 64 37.84 -21.68 -9.08
CA THR A 64 37.41 -22.63 -10.11
C THR A 64 38.04 -23.99 -9.88
N VAL A 65 37.30 -25.05 -10.20
CA VAL A 65 37.79 -26.43 -10.27
C VAL A 65 37.49 -26.97 -11.67
N ASP A 66 38.53 -27.42 -12.38
CA ASP A 66 38.49 -27.76 -13.81
C ASP A 66 37.86 -26.66 -14.68
N GLY A 67 38.10 -25.40 -14.32
CA GLY A 67 37.59 -24.22 -15.01
C GLY A 67 36.14 -23.83 -14.65
N ALA A 68 35.43 -24.63 -13.85
CA ALA A 68 34.09 -24.29 -13.37
C ALA A 68 34.16 -23.58 -12.02
N SER A 69 33.51 -22.42 -11.88
CA SER A 69 33.41 -21.70 -10.60
C SER A 69 32.62 -22.53 -9.59
N ILE A 70 33.14 -22.64 -8.36
CA ILE A 70 32.49 -23.40 -7.28
C ILE A 70 31.62 -22.53 -6.36
N GLY A 71 31.50 -21.22 -6.63
CA GLY A 71 30.61 -20.30 -5.89
C GLY A 71 30.98 -20.06 -4.42
N GLY A 72 32.14 -20.55 -3.98
CA GLY A 72 32.64 -20.47 -2.61
C GLY A 72 34.05 -21.02 -2.52
N SER A 73 34.45 -21.50 -1.34
CA SER A 73 35.79 -22.07 -1.12
C SER A 73 35.81 -23.57 -0.84
N ARG A 74 34.69 -24.27 -1.02
CA ARG A 74 34.57 -25.69 -0.72
C ARG A 74 34.24 -26.51 -1.96
N PHE A 75 34.95 -27.61 -2.15
CA PHE A 75 34.77 -28.54 -3.26
C PHE A 75 34.50 -29.96 -2.76
N THR A 76 33.43 -30.58 -3.27
CA THR A 76 33.13 -32.01 -3.15
C THR A 76 32.89 -32.59 -4.54
N THR A 77 33.00 -33.91 -4.67
CA THR A 77 32.65 -34.60 -5.92
C THR A 77 32.14 -36.01 -5.64
N GLN A 78 31.24 -36.49 -6.48
CA GLN A 78 30.84 -37.90 -6.52
C GLN A 78 31.62 -38.71 -7.58
N LYS A 79 32.50 -38.03 -8.32
CA LYS A 79 33.21 -38.61 -9.44
C LYS A 79 34.69 -38.75 -9.08
N GLU A 80 35.19 -39.97 -9.16
CA GLU A 80 36.61 -40.24 -9.03
C GLU A 80 37.43 -39.53 -10.11
N GLY A 81 38.64 -39.13 -9.74
CA GLY A 81 39.58 -38.54 -10.67
C GLY A 81 40.34 -37.37 -10.09
N ARG A 82 41.17 -36.80 -10.94
CA ARG A 82 42.04 -35.68 -10.61
C ARG A 82 41.42 -34.37 -11.08
N TYR A 83 41.31 -33.42 -10.17
CA TYR A 83 40.74 -32.10 -10.37
C TYR A 83 41.80 -31.01 -10.21
N ILE A 84 41.71 -29.92 -10.97
CA ILE A 84 42.63 -28.78 -10.92
C ILE A 84 41.91 -27.53 -10.43
N ALA A 85 42.35 -27.00 -9.29
CA ALA A 85 41.81 -25.77 -8.71
C ALA A 85 42.70 -24.55 -8.99
N ILE A 86 42.08 -23.41 -9.31
CA ILE A 86 42.71 -22.10 -9.51
C ILE A 86 41.83 -21.03 -8.84
N ALA A 87 42.43 -20.06 -8.17
CA ALA A 87 41.74 -18.88 -7.67
C ALA A 87 42.16 -17.63 -8.44
N THR A 88 41.21 -16.70 -8.61
CA THR A 88 41.44 -15.39 -9.23
C THR A 88 40.99 -14.30 -8.26
N TYR A 89 41.87 -13.34 -7.97
CA TYR A 89 41.56 -12.15 -7.16
C TYR A 89 42.06 -10.90 -7.89
N LYS A 90 41.19 -9.92 -8.11
CA LYS A 90 41.51 -8.66 -8.84
C LYS A 90 42.25 -8.90 -10.18
N ASN A 91 41.80 -9.87 -10.97
CA ASN A 91 42.39 -10.30 -12.25
C ASN A 91 43.80 -10.91 -12.16
N VAL A 92 44.23 -11.34 -10.97
CA VAL A 92 45.47 -12.12 -10.77
C VAL A 92 45.09 -13.55 -10.43
N ASP A 93 45.68 -14.51 -11.15
CA ASP A 93 45.50 -15.94 -10.89
C ASP A 93 46.53 -16.47 -9.88
N SER A 94 46.11 -17.45 -9.08
CA SER A 94 46.95 -18.17 -8.12
C SER A 94 47.82 -19.25 -8.77
N ASN A 95 48.61 -19.94 -7.94
CA ASN A 95 49.10 -21.28 -8.28
C ASN A 95 47.93 -22.25 -8.55
N THR A 96 48.18 -23.29 -9.35
CA THR A 96 47.27 -24.42 -9.53
C THR A 96 47.43 -25.41 -8.37
N LEU A 97 46.33 -26.04 -7.94
CA LEU A 97 46.35 -27.17 -7.01
C LEU A 97 45.68 -28.39 -7.65
N ALA A 98 46.35 -29.54 -7.56
CA ALA A 98 45.78 -30.81 -7.97
C ALA A 98 45.15 -31.51 -6.77
N ILE A 99 43.96 -32.08 -6.99
CA ILE A 99 43.13 -32.74 -6.00
C ILE A 99 42.81 -34.14 -6.52
N GLU A 100 43.01 -35.16 -5.70
CA GLU A 100 42.66 -36.54 -6.04
C GLU A 100 41.36 -36.95 -5.32
N ALA A 101 40.33 -37.32 -6.08
CA ALA A 101 39.13 -37.94 -5.54
C ALA A 101 39.18 -39.45 -5.78
N THR A 102 39.24 -40.25 -4.71
CA THR A 102 39.36 -41.71 -4.77
C THR A 102 38.03 -42.41 -4.45
N ALA A 103 37.88 -43.66 -4.89
CA ALA A 103 36.77 -44.51 -4.49
C ALA A 103 36.62 -44.56 -2.95
N LEU A 104 35.39 -44.70 -2.48
CA LEU A 104 35.09 -45.00 -1.08
C LEU A 104 35.20 -46.52 -0.91
N ASP A 105 36.07 -47.01 -0.01
CA ASP A 105 36.16 -48.45 0.28
C ASP A 105 34.84 -48.93 0.93
N GLU A 106 34.33 -50.10 0.54
CA GLU A 106 33.02 -50.62 1.02
C GLU A 106 32.99 -50.89 2.54
N ASP A 107 34.14 -51.01 3.20
CA ASP A 107 34.24 -51.09 4.66
C ASP A 107 34.15 -49.70 5.34
N ASP A 108 34.55 -48.61 4.67
CA ASP A 108 34.41 -47.23 5.16
C ASP A 108 32.98 -46.69 4.93
N ALA A 109 32.23 -47.26 3.98
CA ALA A 109 30.86 -46.88 3.65
C ALA A 109 29.82 -47.11 4.78
N LYS A 110 30.21 -47.76 5.89
CA LYS A 110 29.34 -48.06 7.05
C LYS A 110 29.56 -47.19 8.29
N THR A 111 30.22 -46.05 8.16
CA THR A 111 30.52 -45.15 9.31
C THR A 111 29.79 -43.80 9.30
N ALA A 112 28.62 -43.68 8.65
CA ALA A 112 27.72 -42.58 9.02
C ALA A 112 26.95 -42.98 10.29
N GLU A 113 27.63 -42.96 11.44
CA GLU A 113 26.99 -43.33 12.71
C GLU A 113 26.01 -42.26 13.21
N LEU A 114 26.05 -41.05 12.63
CA LEU A 114 25.16 -39.91 12.85
C LEU A 114 24.87 -39.16 11.53
N GLU A 115 23.63 -38.71 11.32
CA GLU A 115 23.24 -37.79 10.24
C GLU A 115 22.74 -36.47 10.85
N LEU A 116 23.29 -35.33 10.43
CA LEU A 116 22.81 -34.00 10.80
C LEU A 116 22.02 -33.39 9.63
N VAL A 117 20.79 -32.99 9.92
CA VAL A 117 19.85 -32.38 8.98
C VAL A 117 19.47 -30.99 9.47
N ALA A 118 19.53 -29.99 8.61
CA ALA A 118 18.94 -28.68 8.87
C ALA A 118 17.59 -28.53 8.17
N ASP A 119 16.67 -27.79 8.77
CA ASP A 119 15.40 -27.41 8.14
C ASP A 119 15.60 -26.46 6.95
N LYS A 120 16.66 -25.64 6.97
CA LYS A 120 17.12 -24.78 5.87
C LYS A 120 18.63 -24.52 5.97
N VAL A 121 19.25 -24.17 4.85
CA VAL A 121 20.70 -23.90 4.75
C VAL A 121 21.03 -22.44 4.47
N THR A 122 20.02 -21.57 4.46
CA THR A 122 20.19 -20.11 4.30
C THR A 122 19.40 -19.37 5.38
N ILE A 123 20.01 -18.37 6.00
CA ILE A 123 19.40 -17.51 7.04
C ILE A 123 19.80 -16.04 6.83
N LEU A 124 19.01 -15.10 7.35
CA LEU A 124 19.39 -13.70 7.45
C LEU A 124 20.30 -13.49 8.67
N ALA A 125 21.40 -12.74 8.49
CA ALA A 125 22.33 -12.35 9.55
C ALA A 125 21.76 -11.23 10.47
N ASN A 126 20.53 -11.41 10.97
CA ASN A 126 19.78 -10.42 11.76
C ASN A 126 19.54 -10.85 13.22
N SER A 127 20.21 -11.91 13.69
CA SER A 127 20.03 -12.53 15.01
C SER A 127 18.62 -13.04 15.35
N LYS A 128 17.72 -13.13 14.37
CA LYS A 128 16.33 -13.58 14.54
C LYS A 128 15.97 -14.74 13.64
N ASP A 129 16.49 -14.74 12.42
CA ASP A 129 16.29 -15.82 11.47
C ASP A 129 17.19 -17.00 11.84
N LEU A 130 16.57 -18.08 12.31
CA LEU A 130 17.25 -19.24 12.88
C LEU A 130 17.11 -20.46 11.98
N VAL A 131 18.15 -21.29 11.95
CA VAL A 131 18.13 -22.67 11.42
C VAL A 131 17.94 -23.65 12.58
N THR A 132 17.16 -24.71 12.36
CA THR A 132 16.93 -25.80 13.31
C THR A 132 17.60 -27.08 12.82
N PHE A 133 18.31 -27.75 13.71
CA PHE A 133 19.06 -28.97 13.47
C PHE A 133 18.36 -30.20 14.05
N THR A 134 18.37 -31.29 13.30
CA THR A 134 17.91 -32.62 13.70
C THR A 134 19.06 -33.61 13.51
N VAL A 135 19.38 -34.38 14.55
CA VAL A 135 20.42 -35.42 14.51
C VAL A 135 19.76 -36.79 14.49
N LYS A 136 20.11 -37.64 13.54
CA LYS A 136 19.62 -39.01 13.42
C LYS A 136 20.75 -40.01 13.64
N ASP A 137 20.42 -41.19 14.19
CA ASP A 137 21.35 -42.33 14.26
C ASP A 137 21.46 -43.07 12.91
N ALA A 138 22.33 -44.07 12.84
CA ALA A 138 22.50 -44.91 11.65
C ALA A 138 21.22 -45.64 11.17
N ASN A 139 20.19 -45.76 12.01
CA ASN A 139 18.90 -46.35 11.66
C ASN A 139 17.86 -45.29 11.26
N GLY A 140 18.25 -44.00 11.21
CA GLY A 140 17.38 -42.87 10.90
C GLY A 140 16.52 -42.39 12.08
N ASN A 141 16.75 -42.87 13.32
CA ASN A 141 15.99 -42.42 14.48
C ASN A 141 16.48 -41.06 14.96
N ASP A 142 15.56 -40.15 15.29
CA ASP A 142 15.88 -38.84 15.88
C ASP A 142 16.49 -39.00 17.29
N ILE A 143 17.74 -38.58 17.42
CA ILE A 143 18.53 -38.56 18.66
C ILE A 143 19.03 -37.15 18.99
N THR A 144 18.38 -36.11 18.46
CA THR A 144 18.77 -34.69 18.60
C THR A 144 19.03 -34.28 20.05
N LYS A 145 18.27 -34.81 21.00
CA LYS A 145 18.43 -34.51 22.44
C LYS A 145 19.65 -35.16 23.11
N LYS A 146 20.24 -36.18 22.47
CA LYS A 146 21.40 -36.93 22.99
C LYS A 146 22.71 -36.38 22.41
N ALA A 147 22.68 -35.91 21.16
CA ALA A 147 23.84 -35.36 20.48
C ALA A 147 24.07 -33.87 20.80
N LYS A 148 25.31 -33.41 20.63
CA LYS A 148 25.70 -32.00 20.74
C LYS A 148 25.95 -31.43 19.35
N VAL A 149 25.25 -30.37 18.97
CA VAL A 149 25.51 -29.65 17.71
C VAL A 149 26.54 -28.56 17.95
N ARG A 150 27.50 -28.40 17.04
CA ARG A 150 28.51 -27.34 17.04
C ARG A 150 28.47 -26.59 15.71
N VAL A 151 28.59 -25.27 15.73
CA VAL A 151 28.72 -24.43 14.54
C VAL A 151 30.05 -23.69 14.60
N ASN A 152 30.90 -23.83 13.58
CA ASN A 152 32.27 -23.31 13.55
C ASN A 152 33.06 -23.60 14.85
N ASN A 153 33.01 -24.86 15.31
CA ASN A 153 33.60 -25.34 16.56
C ASN A 153 33.03 -24.73 17.86
N VAL A 154 31.89 -24.03 17.82
CA VAL A 154 31.20 -23.54 19.01
C VAL A 154 29.98 -24.40 19.29
N GLY A 155 29.92 -25.03 20.47
CA GLY A 155 28.79 -25.85 20.89
C GLY A 155 27.53 -25.04 21.14
N LEU A 156 26.39 -25.52 20.64
CA LEU A 156 25.09 -24.90 20.84
C LEU A 156 24.43 -25.39 22.14
N SER A 157 23.76 -24.48 22.86
CA SER A 157 22.94 -24.82 24.03
C SER A 157 21.53 -25.30 23.65
N SER A 158 21.16 -25.19 22.38
CA SER A 158 19.92 -25.67 21.78
C SER A 158 20.22 -26.32 20.44
N ASN A 159 19.23 -26.90 19.76
CA ASN A 159 19.39 -27.38 18.39
C ASN A 159 19.11 -26.30 17.33
N THR A 160 19.19 -25.01 17.68
CA THR A 160 18.98 -23.90 16.74
C THR A 160 20.19 -22.98 16.68
N TYR A 161 20.40 -22.34 15.53
CA TYR A 161 21.49 -21.39 15.31
C TYR A 161 21.01 -20.14 14.58
N PHE A 162 21.56 -18.98 14.94
CA PHE A 162 21.39 -17.69 14.27
C PHE A 162 22.71 -16.91 14.35
N THR A 163 22.85 -15.87 13.52
CA THR A 163 24.03 -14.98 13.56
C THR A 163 23.64 -13.55 13.21
N SER A 164 24.48 -12.59 13.60
CA SER A 164 24.44 -11.18 13.16
C SER A 164 25.47 -10.85 12.08
N LYS A 165 26.32 -11.81 11.71
CA LYS A 165 27.40 -11.60 10.75
C LYS A 165 27.13 -12.39 9.47
N PRO A 166 27.14 -11.75 8.29
CA PRO A 166 27.05 -12.48 7.03
C PRO A 166 28.27 -13.40 6.87
N GLY A 167 28.10 -14.49 6.13
CA GLY A 167 29.16 -15.46 5.85
C GLY A 167 28.71 -16.92 5.92
N GLU A 168 29.66 -17.81 5.70
CA GLU A 168 29.46 -19.26 5.73
C GLU A 168 29.72 -19.82 7.15
N TYR A 169 28.87 -20.73 7.59
CA TYR A 169 28.96 -21.39 8.89
C TYR A 169 28.79 -22.90 8.75
N ILE A 170 29.70 -23.68 9.34
CA ILE A 170 29.71 -25.14 9.23
C ILE A 170 29.20 -25.74 10.54
N ALA A 171 28.14 -26.54 10.46
CA ALA A 171 27.54 -27.27 11.57
C ALA A 171 27.88 -28.76 11.52
N ILE A 172 28.20 -29.34 12.68
CA ILE A 172 28.38 -30.79 12.91
C ILE A 172 27.65 -31.22 14.18
N ALA A 173 27.31 -32.50 14.31
CA ALA A 173 26.79 -33.11 15.53
C ALA A 173 27.76 -34.16 16.06
N GLU A 174 27.90 -34.23 17.39
CA GLU A 174 28.77 -35.14 18.12
C GLU A 174 27.97 -35.96 19.14
N LEU A 175 28.22 -37.27 19.22
CA LEU A 175 27.73 -38.15 20.28
C LEU A 175 28.82 -39.16 20.64
N ASP A 176 29.34 -39.10 21.86
CA ASP A 176 30.52 -39.85 22.31
C ASP A 176 31.72 -39.64 21.35
N ASP A 177 32.22 -40.69 20.71
CA ASP A 177 33.35 -40.65 19.78
C ASP A 177 32.92 -40.43 18.32
N LYS A 178 31.63 -40.15 18.07
CA LYS A 178 31.00 -40.14 16.74
C LYS A 178 30.70 -38.72 16.27
N ILE A 179 30.90 -38.46 14.98
CA ILE A 179 30.66 -37.15 14.33
C ILE A 179 29.73 -37.35 13.12
N SER A 180 28.80 -36.41 12.88
CA SER A 180 27.90 -36.41 11.72
C SER A 180 28.55 -35.88 10.44
N ASN A 181 27.79 -35.89 9.34
CA ASN A 181 28.07 -35.03 8.19
C ASN A 181 28.07 -33.54 8.58
N GLU A 182 28.76 -32.73 7.78
CA GLU A 182 28.70 -31.27 7.87
C GLU A 182 27.43 -30.74 7.20
N VAL A 183 26.85 -29.69 7.79
CA VAL A 183 25.80 -28.86 7.19
C VAL A 183 26.32 -27.44 7.08
N VAL A 184 26.35 -26.91 5.87
CA VAL A 184 26.80 -25.54 5.58
C VAL A 184 25.59 -24.60 5.62
N ILE A 185 25.69 -23.53 6.41
CA ILE A 185 24.68 -22.49 6.56
C ILE A 185 25.23 -21.18 5.98
N GLN A 186 24.53 -20.62 5.00
CA GLN A 186 24.83 -19.32 4.42
C GLN A 186 24.02 -18.22 5.13
N ALA A 187 24.71 -17.31 5.84
CA ALA A 187 24.07 -16.13 6.43
C ALA A 187 24.17 -14.92 5.50
N MET A 188 23.04 -14.38 5.06
CA MET A 188 22.94 -13.24 4.15
C MET A 188 22.82 -11.91 4.90
N GLU A 189 23.32 -10.81 4.32
CA GLU A 189 23.19 -9.48 4.90
C GLU A 189 21.71 -9.00 4.87
N PRO A 190 21.18 -8.37 5.94
CA PRO A 190 19.80 -7.89 5.95
C PRO A 190 19.65 -6.57 5.16
N ALA A 191 19.00 -6.62 3.99
CA ALA A 191 18.48 -5.52 3.16
C ALA A 191 19.26 -4.17 3.20
N ASP A 192 20.24 -4.03 2.32
CA ASP A 192 20.95 -2.75 2.05
C ASP A 192 20.17 -1.75 1.18
N ILE A 193 19.06 -2.19 0.58
CA ILE A 193 18.26 -1.40 -0.37
C ILE A 193 16.76 -1.52 -0.05
N ASN A 194 16.02 -0.43 -0.25
CA ASN A 194 14.57 -0.36 -0.10
C ASN A 194 13.93 -0.01 -1.45
N LEU A 195 12.88 -0.75 -1.80
CA LEU A 195 12.07 -0.56 -2.98
C LEU A 195 10.78 0.19 -2.61
N PHE A 196 10.54 1.27 -3.34
CA PHE A 196 9.36 2.11 -3.27
C PHE A 196 8.61 2.10 -4.59
N ALA A 197 7.34 2.48 -4.54
CA ALA A 197 6.50 2.69 -5.71
C ALA A 197 5.71 3.98 -5.54
N ASP A 198 5.48 4.70 -6.63
CA ASP A 198 4.61 5.88 -6.65
C ASP A 198 3.14 5.54 -6.33
N LYS A 199 2.71 4.32 -6.69
CA LYS A 199 1.39 3.75 -6.35
C LYS A 199 1.45 2.23 -6.28
N ILE A 200 0.53 1.62 -5.54
CA ILE A 200 0.43 0.16 -5.36
C ILE A 200 -0.78 -0.47 -6.07
N LYS A 201 -1.58 0.35 -6.76
CA LYS A 201 -2.74 -0.09 -7.53
C LYS A 201 -2.72 0.58 -8.89
N ILE A 202 -2.92 -0.20 -9.94
CA ILE A 202 -3.01 0.25 -11.34
C ILE A 202 -4.15 -0.48 -12.06
N PHE A 203 -4.55 0.03 -13.20
CA PHE A 203 -5.53 -0.61 -14.06
C PHE A 203 -4.91 -1.53 -15.11
N ASN A 204 -5.64 -2.59 -15.50
CA ASN A 204 -5.20 -3.61 -16.44
C ASN A 204 -5.16 -3.16 -17.93
N SER A 205 -4.61 -1.98 -18.17
CA SER A 205 -4.57 -1.31 -19.48
C SER A 205 -3.32 -1.57 -20.30
N GLY A 206 -2.25 -2.03 -19.64
CA GLY A 206 -0.90 -2.00 -20.20
C GLY A 206 -0.29 -0.60 -20.35
N LYS A 207 -0.95 0.46 -19.84
CA LYS A 207 -0.49 1.86 -19.95
C LYS A 207 -0.55 2.64 -18.64
N ASP A 208 -1.45 2.28 -17.74
CA ASP A 208 -1.41 2.72 -16.35
C ASP A 208 -0.23 2.02 -15.67
N GLU A 209 0.88 2.74 -15.53
CA GLU A 209 2.16 2.21 -15.06
C GLU A 209 2.42 2.63 -13.62
N VAL A 210 2.90 1.71 -12.80
CA VAL A 210 3.61 2.02 -11.55
C VAL A 210 5.08 2.28 -11.87
N THR A 211 5.67 3.28 -11.23
CA THR A 211 7.11 3.58 -11.30
C THR A 211 7.77 3.23 -9.97
N PHE A 212 8.87 2.48 -10.06
CA PHE A 212 9.64 2.00 -8.93
C PHE A 212 10.86 2.88 -8.66
N THR A 213 11.21 3.01 -7.38
CA THR A 213 12.42 3.72 -6.93
C THR A 213 13.16 2.83 -5.93
N VAL A 214 14.48 2.78 -6.02
CA VAL A 214 15.33 2.01 -5.11
C VAL A 214 16.27 2.95 -4.40
N GLU A 215 16.27 2.93 -3.07
CA GLU A 215 17.17 3.74 -2.25
C GLU A 215 18.00 2.86 -1.33
N LYS A 216 19.23 3.26 -1.07
CA LYS A 216 20.03 2.70 0.03
C LYS A 216 19.51 3.19 1.38
N GLN A 217 20.00 2.59 2.47
CA GLN A 217 19.67 3.03 3.83
C GLN A 217 20.04 4.50 4.13
N ASP A 218 21.04 5.05 3.43
CA ASP A 218 21.44 6.47 3.56
C ASP A 218 20.60 7.43 2.71
N GLY A 219 19.58 6.93 2.01
CA GLY A 219 18.71 7.70 1.12
C GLY A 219 19.27 7.94 -0.28
N THR A 220 20.42 7.35 -0.63
CA THR A 220 20.95 7.43 -2.00
C THR A 220 20.06 6.66 -2.97
N ASP A 221 19.52 7.35 -3.98
CA ASP A 221 18.81 6.74 -5.11
C ASP A 221 19.78 5.93 -5.98
N ILE A 222 19.45 4.66 -6.18
CA ILE A 222 20.17 3.68 -7.02
C ILE A 222 19.22 2.98 -8.00
N THR A 223 18.13 3.65 -8.38
CA THR A 223 17.09 3.09 -9.25
C THR A 223 17.65 2.69 -10.61
N ALA A 224 18.57 3.50 -11.18
CA ALA A 224 19.15 3.25 -12.50
C ALA A 224 20.13 2.07 -12.52
N GLU A 225 20.74 1.75 -11.37
CA GLU A 225 21.69 0.65 -11.18
C GLU A 225 21.01 -0.66 -10.76
N SER A 226 19.72 -0.61 -10.41
CA SER A 226 18.96 -1.75 -9.91
C SER A 226 18.25 -2.50 -11.03
N THR A 227 18.08 -3.80 -10.84
CA THR A 227 17.22 -4.63 -11.69
C THR A 227 15.91 -4.95 -10.97
N PHE A 228 14.84 -5.20 -11.72
CA PHE A 228 13.51 -5.41 -11.16
C PHE A 228 12.93 -6.73 -11.65
N THR A 229 12.20 -7.41 -10.77
CA THR A 229 11.41 -8.60 -11.11
C THR A 229 9.96 -8.41 -10.70
N VAL A 230 9.05 -8.97 -11.49
CA VAL A 230 7.61 -9.01 -11.23
C VAL A 230 7.17 -10.47 -11.28
N ASN A 231 6.62 -10.98 -10.17
CA ASN A 231 6.33 -12.42 -9.99
C ASN A 231 7.56 -13.30 -10.33
N ASP A 232 8.73 -12.86 -9.86
CA ASP A 232 10.04 -13.50 -10.08
C ASP A 232 10.58 -13.43 -11.52
N GLU A 233 9.84 -12.84 -12.47
CA GLU A 233 10.28 -12.64 -13.84
C GLU A 233 10.91 -11.25 -14.04
N PRO A 234 12.08 -11.12 -14.71
CA PRO A 234 12.71 -9.83 -14.95
C PRO A 234 11.87 -8.89 -15.83
N ILE A 235 11.87 -7.59 -15.51
CA ILE A 235 11.29 -6.54 -16.35
C ILE A 235 12.35 -5.56 -16.85
N GLU A 236 12.06 -4.85 -17.95
CA GLU A 236 12.93 -3.80 -18.47
C GLU A 236 12.61 -2.45 -17.80
N GLY A 237 13.65 -1.79 -17.28
CA GLY A 237 13.50 -0.51 -16.58
C GLY A 237 12.82 -0.64 -15.22
N ASN A 238 12.38 0.51 -14.68
CA ASN A 238 11.79 0.63 -13.35
C ASN A 238 10.27 0.87 -13.40
N LYS A 239 9.59 0.45 -14.46
CA LYS A 239 8.15 0.66 -14.63
C LYS A 239 7.43 -0.64 -14.91
N PHE A 240 6.20 -0.75 -14.42
CA PHE A 240 5.37 -1.91 -14.67
C PHE A 240 3.93 -1.51 -14.98
N SER A 241 3.39 -2.11 -16.04
CA SER A 241 1.96 -2.15 -16.35
C SER A 241 1.58 -3.57 -16.76
N SER A 242 0.28 -3.88 -16.73
CA SER A 242 -0.23 -5.18 -17.14
C SER A 242 -1.59 -5.02 -17.83
N THR A 243 -1.91 -5.94 -18.73
CA THR A 243 -3.28 -6.11 -19.27
C THR A 243 -4.10 -7.15 -18.53
N GLU A 244 -3.45 -7.90 -17.63
CA GLU A 244 -4.06 -8.95 -16.81
C GLU A 244 -4.31 -8.41 -15.40
N ALA A 245 -5.54 -8.57 -14.91
CA ALA A 245 -5.88 -8.24 -13.53
C ALA A 245 -5.30 -9.28 -12.57
N GLY A 246 -4.83 -8.85 -11.41
CA GLY A 246 -4.19 -9.75 -10.44
C GLY A 246 -3.32 -9.02 -9.42
N LYS A 247 -2.66 -9.79 -8.57
CA LYS A 247 -1.66 -9.29 -7.63
C LYS A 247 -0.27 -9.67 -8.12
N TYR A 248 0.61 -8.69 -8.19
CA TYR A 248 1.96 -8.82 -8.71
C TYR A 248 2.97 -8.50 -7.62
N THR A 249 3.89 -9.42 -7.35
CA THR A 249 4.95 -9.22 -6.35
C THR A 249 6.19 -8.66 -7.03
N VAL A 250 6.65 -7.49 -6.58
CA VAL A 250 7.82 -6.80 -7.15
C VAL A 250 8.99 -6.88 -6.19
N ARG A 251 10.19 -7.14 -6.73
CA ARG A 251 11.48 -7.05 -6.03
C ARG A 251 12.50 -6.31 -6.87
N ALA A 252 13.43 -5.62 -6.22
CA ALA A 252 14.60 -5.05 -6.85
C ALA A 252 15.88 -5.72 -6.34
N SER A 253 16.89 -5.76 -7.20
CA SER A 253 18.22 -6.30 -6.89
C SER A 253 19.32 -5.31 -7.28
N TRP A 254 20.31 -5.13 -6.41
CA TRP A 254 21.50 -4.33 -6.67
C TRP A 254 22.72 -4.96 -6.00
N ASN A 255 23.77 -5.29 -6.76
CA ASN A 255 24.99 -5.94 -6.24
C ASN A 255 24.73 -7.18 -5.37
N ALA A 256 23.77 -8.03 -5.77
CA ALA A 256 23.30 -9.22 -5.04
C ALA A 256 22.51 -8.94 -3.73
N ASN A 257 22.22 -7.68 -3.41
CA ASN A 257 21.26 -7.31 -2.37
C ASN A 257 19.84 -7.28 -2.93
N GLU A 258 18.90 -7.90 -2.20
CA GLU A 258 17.48 -7.88 -2.53
C GLU A 258 16.74 -6.84 -1.67
N SER A 259 15.78 -6.14 -2.28
CA SER A 259 14.92 -5.19 -1.59
C SER A 259 13.81 -5.86 -0.77
N ASN A 260 13.02 -5.05 -0.04
CA ASN A 260 11.67 -5.45 0.37
C ASN A 260 10.79 -5.81 -0.85
N ARG A 261 9.71 -6.55 -0.60
CA ARG A 261 8.69 -6.88 -1.59
C ARG A 261 7.59 -5.81 -1.60
N LEU A 262 7.15 -5.42 -2.80
CA LEU A 262 5.91 -4.66 -3.00
C LEU A 262 4.85 -5.54 -3.64
N ASN A 263 3.57 -5.33 -3.28
CA ASN A 263 2.44 -5.97 -3.94
C ASN A 263 1.70 -4.92 -4.75
N ILE A 264 1.69 -5.09 -6.06
CA ILE A 264 0.96 -4.23 -7.00
C ILE A 264 -0.35 -4.93 -7.35
N GLU A 265 -1.46 -4.27 -7.08
CA GLU A 265 -2.79 -4.73 -7.46
C GLU A 265 -3.17 -4.15 -8.83
N VAL A 266 -3.35 -5.03 -9.81
CA VAL A 266 -3.85 -4.66 -11.13
C VAL A 266 -5.33 -5.00 -11.18
N VAL A 267 -6.19 -3.99 -11.36
CA VAL A 267 -7.65 -4.16 -11.34
C VAL A 267 -8.25 -3.97 -12.73
N GLU A 268 -9.36 -4.68 -12.98
CA GLU A 268 -10.13 -4.48 -14.22
C GLU A 268 -10.73 -3.08 -14.30
N VAL A 269 -10.89 -2.57 -15.52
CA VAL A 269 -11.60 -1.30 -15.78
C VAL A 269 -12.97 -1.57 -16.36
N ALA A 270 -14.01 -1.10 -15.67
CA ALA A 270 -15.33 -0.92 -16.24
C ALA A 270 -15.92 0.40 -15.73
N LEU A 271 -15.79 1.44 -16.55
CA LEU A 271 -16.19 2.79 -16.20
C LEU A 271 -17.69 2.99 -16.38
N GLU A 272 -18.33 3.54 -15.35
CA GLU A 272 -19.72 3.98 -15.35
C GLU A 272 -19.76 5.48 -15.05
N LEU A 273 -20.28 6.25 -16.01
CA LEU A 273 -20.54 7.68 -15.82
C LEU A 273 -21.93 7.86 -15.21
N ARG A 274 -21.97 8.45 -14.00
CA ARG A 274 -23.21 8.74 -13.27
C ARG A 274 -23.45 10.24 -13.22
N THR A 275 -24.73 10.62 -13.18
CA THR A 275 -25.17 12.00 -12.93
C THR A 275 -26.16 12.02 -11.77
N ASP A 276 -26.13 13.07 -10.96
CA ASP A 276 -27.13 13.28 -9.90
C ASP A 276 -28.53 13.51 -10.48
N LYS A 277 -28.62 14.16 -11.64
CA LYS A 277 -29.85 14.32 -12.42
C LYS A 277 -29.60 14.44 -13.91
N SER A 278 -30.58 14.02 -14.70
CA SER A 278 -30.56 14.06 -16.17
C SER A 278 -31.31 15.25 -16.76
N THR A 279 -31.91 16.09 -15.91
CA THR A 279 -32.60 17.32 -16.31
C THR A 279 -32.19 18.46 -15.38
N ILE A 280 -31.86 19.61 -15.96
CA ILE A 280 -31.52 20.84 -15.22
C ILE A 280 -32.32 22.01 -15.77
N THR A 281 -32.43 23.07 -14.99
CA THR A 281 -32.97 24.34 -15.47
C THR A 281 -31.88 25.16 -16.18
N ALA A 282 -32.20 25.75 -17.32
CA ALA A 282 -31.29 26.59 -18.10
C ALA A 282 -31.23 28.04 -17.58
N ASP A 283 -31.01 28.23 -16.27
CA ASP A 283 -31.01 29.54 -15.59
C ASP A 283 -29.61 30.00 -15.12
N GLY A 284 -28.58 29.21 -15.43
CA GLY A 284 -27.21 29.52 -15.02
C GLY A 284 -26.97 29.33 -13.51
N LEU A 285 -27.88 28.68 -12.80
CA LEU A 285 -27.81 28.36 -11.38
C LEU A 285 -27.93 26.85 -11.17
N ASP A 286 -28.90 26.23 -11.84
CA ASP A 286 -29.10 24.80 -11.74
C ASP A 286 -28.04 24.02 -12.49
N MET A 287 -27.62 22.89 -11.92
CA MET A 287 -26.53 22.10 -12.49
C MET A 287 -26.72 20.61 -12.27
N ALA A 288 -26.13 19.85 -13.18
CA ALA A 288 -25.94 18.41 -13.04
C ALA A 288 -24.47 18.17 -12.70
N THR A 289 -24.22 17.29 -11.75
CA THR A 289 -22.88 16.87 -11.31
C THR A 289 -22.61 15.44 -11.73
N PHE A 290 -21.37 15.16 -12.09
CA PHE A 290 -20.95 13.92 -12.73
C PHE A 290 -19.97 13.16 -11.84
N ARG A 291 -20.14 11.84 -11.80
CA ARG A 291 -19.20 10.93 -11.13
C ARG A 291 -18.73 9.87 -12.10
N LEU A 292 -17.44 9.56 -12.06
CA LEU A 292 -16.87 8.46 -12.85
C LEU A 292 -16.52 7.31 -11.91
N ILE A 293 -17.21 6.19 -12.03
CA ILE A 293 -17.07 5.04 -11.13
C ILE A 293 -16.43 3.88 -11.87
N ASN A 294 -15.40 3.25 -11.29
CA ASN A 294 -14.95 1.93 -11.75
C ASN A 294 -15.73 0.83 -11.03
N THR A 295 -16.68 0.24 -11.73
CA THR A 295 -17.57 -0.81 -11.20
C THR A 295 -16.85 -2.13 -10.90
N LYS A 296 -15.64 -2.33 -11.43
CA LYS A 296 -14.82 -3.53 -11.19
C LYS A 296 -13.85 -3.40 -10.02
N ASP A 297 -13.64 -2.20 -9.50
CA ASP A 297 -12.83 -1.94 -8.30
C ASP A 297 -13.73 -1.51 -7.15
N ASN A 298 -14.72 -2.35 -6.80
CA ASN A 298 -15.65 -2.08 -5.69
C ASN A 298 -16.31 -0.69 -5.77
N ASN A 299 -16.73 -0.27 -6.97
CA ASN A 299 -17.27 1.07 -7.25
C ASN A 299 -16.32 2.21 -6.86
N ALA A 300 -15.01 2.06 -7.04
CA ALA A 300 -14.03 3.11 -6.81
C ALA A 300 -14.40 4.40 -7.57
N ASP A 301 -14.39 5.52 -6.86
CA ASP A 301 -14.71 6.83 -7.41
C ASP A 301 -13.45 7.46 -8.03
N LEU A 302 -13.46 7.65 -9.35
CA LEU A 302 -12.38 8.23 -10.14
C LEU A 302 -12.65 9.68 -10.54
N THR A 303 -13.70 10.32 -10.00
CA THR A 303 -14.16 11.66 -10.41
C THR A 303 -13.05 12.71 -10.39
N ASN A 304 -12.22 12.73 -9.33
CA ASN A 304 -11.14 13.70 -9.19
C ASN A 304 -9.94 13.44 -10.12
N LEU A 305 -9.87 12.25 -10.73
CA LEU A 305 -8.82 11.89 -11.67
C LEU A 305 -9.29 11.93 -13.13
N ALA A 306 -10.59 12.12 -13.34
CA ALA A 306 -11.22 12.09 -14.65
C ALA A 306 -11.22 13.48 -15.30
N THR A 307 -11.20 13.48 -16.64
CA THR A 307 -11.54 14.67 -17.44
C THR A 307 -12.96 14.51 -17.98
N PHE A 308 -13.82 15.49 -17.71
CA PHE A 308 -15.20 15.50 -18.19
C PHE A 308 -15.34 16.36 -19.44
N PHE A 309 -16.28 15.99 -20.31
CA PHE A 309 -16.56 16.67 -21.57
C PHE A 309 -18.05 16.94 -21.71
N VAL A 310 -18.40 18.10 -22.26
CA VAL A 310 -19.75 18.48 -22.68
C VAL A 310 -19.72 18.72 -24.18
N ASP A 311 -20.50 17.95 -24.94
CA ASP A 311 -20.53 17.96 -26.40
C ASP A 311 -19.13 17.86 -27.04
N GLY A 312 -18.29 16.99 -26.45
CA GLY A 312 -16.91 16.75 -26.90
C GLY A 312 -15.89 17.80 -26.47
N LYS A 313 -16.29 18.87 -25.77
CA LYS A 313 -15.39 19.88 -25.22
C LYS A 313 -15.08 19.62 -23.75
N ALA A 314 -13.80 19.55 -23.40
CA ALA A 314 -13.38 19.39 -22.01
C ALA A 314 -13.89 20.54 -21.13
N ILE A 315 -14.36 20.21 -19.93
CA ILE A 315 -14.80 21.17 -18.91
C ILE A 315 -13.88 21.13 -17.69
N GLU A 316 -13.82 22.24 -16.96
CA GLU A 316 -13.20 22.28 -15.64
C GLU A 316 -14.18 21.72 -14.61
N GLY A 317 -13.68 20.83 -13.76
CA GLY A 317 -14.51 20.08 -12.81
C GLY A 317 -15.43 19.07 -13.49
N ASN A 318 -16.52 18.74 -12.81
CA ASN A 318 -17.38 17.60 -13.12
C ASN A 318 -18.86 18.01 -13.17
N SER A 319 -19.20 19.20 -13.67
CA SER A 319 -20.58 19.68 -13.65
C SER A 319 -20.97 20.42 -14.92
N LEU A 320 -22.24 20.31 -15.32
CA LEU A 320 -22.85 21.16 -16.34
C LEU A 320 -23.78 22.19 -15.70
N ILE A 321 -23.51 23.47 -15.98
CA ILE A 321 -24.38 24.62 -15.70
C ILE A 321 -24.56 25.41 -17.00
N THR A 322 -25.78 25.84 -17.32
CA THR A 322 -26.05 26.50 -18.61
C THR A 322 -27.23 27.45 -18.55
N ASN A 323 -27.21 28.45 -19.44
CA ASN A 323 -28.34 29.36 -19.71
C ASN A 323 -29.05 29.00 -21.03
N LYS A 324 -28.73 27.85 -21.63
CA LYS A 324 -29.24 27.45 -22.94
C LYS A 324 -30.01 26.14 -22.83
N VAL A 325 -31.29 26.19 -23.21
CA VAL A 325 -32.13 25.01 -23.38
C VAL A 325 -31.53 24.09 -24.45
N GLY A 326 -31.52 22.79 -24.19
CA GLY A 326 -30.97 21.79 -25.11
C GLY A 326 -30.59 20.50 -24.41
N THR A 327 -30.27 19.48 -25.21
CA THR A 327 -29.70 18.22 -24.71
C THR A 327 -28.21 18.20 -24.96
N TYR A 328 -27.45 17.93 -23.91
CA TYR A 328 -26.01 17.89 -23.88
C TYR A 328 -25.54 16.44 -23.73
N THR A 329 -24.55 16.04 -24.52
CA THR A 329 -23.87 14.76 -24.35
C THR A 329 -22.69 14.92 -23.41
N ILE A 330 -22.70 14.14 -22.33
CA ILE A 330 -21.64 14.13 -21.33
C ILE A 330 -20.81 12.88 -21.53
N THR A 331 -19.50 13.05 -21.64
CA THR A 331 -18.53 11.96 -21.60
C THR A 331 -17.48 12.22 -20.53
N ALA A 332 -16.81 11.16 -20.09
CA ALA A 332 -15.75 11.23 -19.12
C ALA A 332 -14.62 10.29 -19.52
N LYS A 333 -13.39 10.76 -19.36
CA LYS A 333 -12.19 9.98 -19.61
C LYS A 333 -11.35 9.86 -18.37
N TYR A 334 -10.84 8.67 -18.13
CA TYR A 334 -9.78 8.43 -17.17
C TYR A 334 -8.62 7.74 -17.90
N ILE A 335 -7.48 8.43 -17.98
CA ILE A 335 -6.36 8.11 -18.86
C ILE A 335 -6.85 8.10 -20.32
N GLU A 336 -7.15 6.93 -20.87
CA GLU A 336 -7.60 6.71 -22.24
C GLU A 336 -8.94 5.99 -22.33
N TYR A 337 -9.45 5.52 -21.20
CA TYR A 337 -10.75 4.88 -21.12
C TYR A 337 -11.83 5.94 -21.14
N GLU A 338 -12.83 5.72 -21.98
CA GLU A 338 -14.01 6.55 -22.07
C GLU A 338 -15.20 5.75 -21.53
N ALA A 339 -15.94 6.33 -20.60
CA ALA A 339 -17.21 5.76 -20.17
C ALA A 339 -18.29 5.95 -21.25
N GLU A 340 -19.30 5.09 -21.23
CA GLU A 340 -20.48 5.28 -22.07
C GLU A 340 -21.10 6.67 -21.83
N PRO A 341 -21.50 7.39 -22.89
CA PRO A 341 -22.03 8.74 -22.77
C PRO A 341 -23.38 8.74 -22.07
N ILE A 342 -23.62 9.77 -21.27
CA ILE A 342 -24.95 10.09 -20.73
C ILE A 342 -25.50 11.37 -21.35
N LYS A 343 -26.79 11.61 -21.17
CA LYS A 343 -27.46 12.84 -21.65
C LYS A 343 -28.02 13.64 -20.48
N VAL A 344 -27.77 14.94 -20.51
CA VAL A 344 -28.41 15.92 -19.63
C VAL A 344 -29.22 16.89 -20.47
N THR A 345 -30.49 17.08 -20.13
CA THR A 345 -31.37 18.05 -20.82
C THR A 345 -31.53 19.30 -19.95
N ALA A 346 -31.15 20.46 -20.48
CA ALA A 346 -31.49 21.73 -19.88
C ALA A 346 -32.85 22.21 -20.43
N VAL A 347 -33.80 22.50 -19.53
CA VAL A 347 -35.15 22.97 -19.87
C VAL A 347 -35.34 24.42 -19.46
N ASP A 348 -36.41 25.05 -19.96
CA ASP A 348 -36.75 26.42 -19.58
C ASP A 348 -37.10 26.53 -18.09
N ALA A 349 -36.90 27.70 -17.49
CA ALA A 349 -37.25 27.96 -16.08
C ALA A 349 -38.74 27.72 -15.75
N SER A 350 -39.63 27.90 -16.73
CA SER A 350 -41.06 27.55 -16.58
C SER A 350 -41.31 26.04 -16.49
N GLU A 351 -40.37 25.22 -16.93
CA GLU A 351 -40.39 23.74 -16.87
C GLU A 351 -39.47 23.19 -15.76
N ALA A 352 -38.93 24.08 -14.90
CA ALA A 352 -37.94 23.75 -13.90
C ALA A 352 -38.39 22.58 -12.99
N LYS A 353 -37.51 21.57 -12.90
CA LYS A 353 -37.68 20.43 -12.00
C LYS A 353 -36.71 20.54 -10.84
N ILE A 354 -37.21 21.09 -9.74
CA ILE A 354 -36.56 20.98 -8.44
C ILE A 354 -36.44 19.49 -8.10
N THR A 355 -35.28 19.06 -7.62
CA THR A 355 -35.10 17.69 -7.13
C THR A 355 -35.31 17.66 -5.63
N SER A 356 -35.93 16.58 -5.12
CA SER A 356 -36.11 16.40 -3.69
C SER A 356 -35.14 15.36 -3.15
N LYS A 357 -34.68 15.57 -1.92
CA LYS A 357 -33.93 14.57 -1.17
C LYS A 357 -34.60 14.32 0.17
N VAL A 358 -34.77 13.03 0.49
CA VAL A 358 -35.21 12.60 1.82
C VAL A 358 -34.09 12.90 2.80
N PHE A 359 -34.39 13.68 3.84
CA PHE A 359 -33.48 13.94 4.94
C PHE A 359 -33.56 12.82 5.97
N MET A 360 -32.41 12.29 6.35
CA MET A 360 -32.24 11.24 7.35
C MET A 360 -31.39 11.76 8.51
N GLU A 361 -31.95 11.72 9.72
CA GLU A 361 -31.27 12.10 10.96
C GLU A 361 -31.08 10.84 11.82
N ASP A 362 -29.89 10.24 11.76
CA ASP A 362 -29.52 9.01 12.48
C ASP A 362 -28.95 9.36 13.86
N PHE A 363 -29.50 8.78 14.92
CA PHE A 363 -29.01 8.91 16.29
C PHE A 363 -28.23 7.65 16.65
N THR A 364 -26.92 7.82 16.91
CA THR A 364 -25.95 6.72 16.89
C THR A 364 -24.84 6.88 17.95
N GLY A 365 -23.92 5.91 18.01
CA GLY A 365 -22.74 5.95 18.86
C GLY A 365 -21.75 4.83 18.55
N ASP A 366 -20.46 5.09 18.76
CA ASP A 366 -19.38 4.12 18.51
C ASP A 366 -19.47 2.87 19.42
N TRP A 367 -20.12 2.99 20.57
CA TRP A 367 -20.35 1.93 21.56
C TRP A 367 -21.53 1.00 21.20
N CYS A 368 -22.32 1.35 20.19
CA CYS A 368 -23.58 0.68 19.85
C CYS A 368 -23.39 -0.41 18.77
N PRO A 369 -23.50 -1.71 19.09
CA PRO A 369 -23.25 -2.78 18.11
C PRO A 369 -24.33 -2.94 17.04
N TYR A 370 -25.50 -2.33 17.25
CA TYR A 370 -26.62 -2.38 16.30
C TYR A 370 -26.62 -1.20 15.31
N CYS A 371 -25.91 -0.12 15.62
CA CYS A 371 -25.94 1.12 14.87
C CYS A 371 -25.47 1.00 13.41
N PRO A 372 -24.47 0.15 13.08
CA PRO A 372 -24.08 -0.07 11.68
C PRO A 372 -25.20 -0.57 10.75
N ARG A 373 -26.31 -1.09 11.29
CA ARG A 373 -27.45 -1.52 10.47
C ARG A 373 -28.16 -0.35 9.79
N ILE A 374 -28.35 0.78 10.50
CA ILE A 374 -28.99 1.97 9.95
C ILE A 374 -28.03 2.73 9.04
N LEU A 375 -26.76 2.89 9.46
CA LEU A 375 -25.73 3.53 8.63
C LEU A 375 -25.63 2.89 7.24
N ARG A 376 -25.62 1.55 7.15
CA ARG A 376 -25.59 0.86 5.84
C ARG A 376 -26.79 1.17 4.95
N VAL A 377 -27.99 1.22 5.52
CA VAL A 377 -29.21 1.53 4.74
C VAL A 377 -29.26 3.02 4.37
N MET A 378 -28.72 3.88 5.22
CA MET A 378 -28.54 5.31 4.97
C MET A 378 -27.58 5.54 3.80
N ASP A 379 -26.42 4.88 3.79
CA ASP A 379 -25.44 4.95 2.70
C ASP A 379 -26.06 4.47 1.38
N GLN A 380 -26.77 3.34 1.40
CA GLN A 380 -27.52 2.84 0.23
C GLN A 380 -28.54 3.85 -0.30
N ALA A 381 -29.23 4.57 0.59
CA ALA A 381 -30.19 5.59 0.19
C ALA A 381 -29.50 6.83 -0.40
N ILE A 382 -28.39 7.28 0.19
CA ILE A 382 -27.58 8.40 -0.32
C ILE A 382 -27.02 8.07 -1.72
N GLU A 383 -26.54 6.83 -1.92
CA GLU A 383 -26.04 6.35 -3.22
C GLU A 383 -27.07 6.44 -4.35
N THR A 384 -28.37 6.45 -4.05
CA THR A 384 -29.42 6.66 -5.06
C THR A 384 -29.54 8.09 -5.57
N GLY A 385 -28.88 9.05 -4.90
CA GLY A 385 -29.02 10.49 -5.16
C GLY A 385 -30.33 11.11 -4.65
N LYS A 386 -31.25 10.31 -4.08
CA LYS A 386 -32.58 10.74 -3.61
C LYS A 386 -32.67 11.00 -2.11
N ALA A 387 -31.57 10.89 -1.38
CA ALA A 387 -31.54 11.07 0.07
C ALA A 387 -30.24 11.75 0.52
N VAL A 388 -30.30 12.40 1.69
CA VAL A 388 -29.16 12.96 2.40
C VAL A 388 -29.23 12.53 3.86
N GLY A 389 -28.08 12.32 4.50
CA GLY A 389 -28.03 11.80 5.86
C GLY A 389 -27.08 12.58 6.75
N ILE A 390 -27.39 12.59 8.05
CA ILE A 390 -26.54 13.13 9.10
C ILE A 390 -26.59 12.20 10.33
N ALA A 391 -25.43 11.88 10.89
CA ALA A 391 -25.23 11.03 12.05
C ALA A 391 -24.98 11.89 13.30
N ILE A 392 -25.92 11.82 14.24
CA ILE A 392 -25.88 12.46 15.55
C ILE A 392 -25.29 11.46 16.56
N HIS A 393 -24.00 11.60 16.83
CA HIS A 393 -23.28 10.78 17.80
C HIS A 393 -23.59 11.15 19.25
N ILE A 394 -23.79 10.14 20.11
CA ILE A 394 -24.15 10.30 21.52
C ILE A 394 -23.20 9.51 22.41
N ASN A 395 -22.80 10.12 23.54
CA ASN A 395 -21.96 9.52 24.59
C ASN A 395 -20.59 8.98 24.14
N ASP A 396 -20.07 9.41 23.00
CA ASP A 396 -18.75 9.04 22.49
C ASP A 396 -17.85 10.27 22.21
N GLY A 397 -16.74 10.04 21.50
CA GLY A 397 -15.78 11.10 21.13
C GLY A 397 -16.25 12.04 20.00
N MET A 398 -17.32 11.70 19.29
CA MET A 398 -17.88 12.49 18.18
C MET A 398 -19.10 13.31 18.60
N LYS A 399 -19.61 13.09 19.81
CA LYS A 399 -20.78 13.80 20.35
C LYS A 399 -20.62 15.31 20.36
N THR A 400 -21.76 15.99 20.23
CA THR A 400 -21.85 17.46 20.38
C THR A 400 -22.93 17.83 21.40
N SER A 401 -22.82 19.02 22.00
CA SER A 401 -23.87 19.54 22.89
C SER A 401 -25.19 19.79 22.15
N GLU A 402 -25.12 20.09 20.87
CA GLU A 402 -26.26 20.29 19.97
C GLU A 402 -26.97 18.96 19.65
N GLY A 403 -26.22 17.90 19.38
CA GLY A 403 -26.76 16.55 19.20
C GLY A 403 -27.56 16.06 20.41
N ASN A 404 -27.07 16.29 21.62
CA ASN A 404 -27.81 15.97 22.85
C ASN A 404 -29.14 16.77 22.97
N LYS A 405 -29.19 18.00 22.46
CA LYS A 405 -30.46 18.77 22.43
C LYS A 405 -31.45 18.17 21.43
N LEU A 406 -30.97 17.67 20.29
CA LEU A 406 -31.81 16.97 19.30
C LEU A 406 -32.38 15.66 19.89
N VAL A 407 -31.56 14.87 20.59
CA VAL A 407 -32.03 13.67 21.33
C VAL A 407 -33.18 14.00 22.28
N ASN A 408 -33.01 15.05 23.09
CA ASN A 408 -34.05 15.47 24.04
C ASN A 408 -35.30 16.01 23.33
N HIS A 409 -35.13 16.74 22.22
CA HIS A 409 -36.24 17.31 21.47
C HIS A 409 -37.11 16.23 20.84
N TYR A 410 -36.50 15.19 20.26
CA TYR A 410 -37.22 14.09 19.62
C TYR A 410 -37.57 12.93 20.55
N GLY A 411 -37.15 12.98 21.82
CA GLY A 411 -37.42 11.92 22.80
C GLY A 411 -36.76 10.59 22.44
N ILE A 412 -35.50 10.63 21.97
CA ILE A 412 -34.77 9.43 21.56
C ILE A 412 -34.30 8.65 22.79
N GLU A 413 -34.85 7.45 22.98
CA GLU A 413 -34.56 6.58 24.13
C GLU A 413 -33.66 5.37 23.78
N GLY A 414 -33.49 5.06 22.49
CA GLY A 414 -32.76 3.89 22.00
C GLY A 414 -31.86 4.20 20.80
N TYR A 415 -30.90 3.31 20.54
CA TYR A 415 -29.91 3.49 19.47
C TYR A 415 -29.70 2.17 18.70
N PRO A 416 -29.65 2.20 17.35
CA PRO A 416 -29.85 3.39 16.51
C PRO A 416 -31.33 3.80 16.44
N SER A 417 -31.57 5.08 16.18
CA SER A 417 -32.89 5.63 15.85
C SER A 417 -32.77 6.55 14.65
N LEU A 418 -33.68 6.44 13.68
CA LEU A 418 -33.66 7.23 12.46
C LEU A 418 -34.93 8.08 12.37
N ILE A 419 -34.80 9.37 12.09
CA ILE A 419 -35.94 10.25 11.79
C ILE A 419 -35.85 10.67 10.32
N LEU A 420 -36.97 10.55 9.60
CA LEU A 420 -37.08 10.99 8.20
C LEU A 420 -37.80 12.33 8.12
N ASN A 421 -37.25 13.27 7.35
CA ASN A 421 -37.82 14.60 7.06
C ASN A 421 -38.34 15.37 8.29
N ARG A 422 -37.83 15.07 9.49
CA ARG A 422 -38.34 15.57 10.78
C ARG A 422 -39.88 15.42 10.92
N ASP A 423 -40.46 14.39 10.31
CA ASP A 423 -41.91 14.12 10.35
C ASP A 423 -42.41 13.58 11.70
N LYS A 424 -41.48 13.44 12.67
CA LYS A 424 -41.66 12.98 14.06
C LYS A 424 -41.97 11.48 14.21
N SER A 425 -41.97 10.71 13.12
CA SER A 425 -41.93 9.24 13.20
C SER A 425 -40.48 8.77 13.36
N THR A 426 -40.22 7.97 14.41
CA THR A 426 -38.91 7.34 14.60
C THR A 426 -38.93 5.95 13.99
N LEU A 427 -38.08 5.72 13.00
CA LEU A 427 -37.83 4.40 12.45
C LEU A 427 -36.67 3.75 13.21
N THR A 428 -36.78 2.43 13.43
CA THR A 428 -35.78 1.64 14.17
C THR A 428 -35.09 0.63 13.25
N GLY A 429 -34.24 -0.25 13.81
CA GLY A 429 -33.32 -1.14 13.07
C GLY A 429 -33.91 -2.11 12.04
N SER A 430 -35.21 -2.06 11.74
CA SER A 430 -35.88 -2.78 10.65
C SER A 430 -36.10 -1.94 9.37
N THR A 431 -35.62 -0.70 9.33
CA THR A 431 -35.80 0.20 8.18
C THR A 431 -35.14 -0.36 6.93
N THR A 432 -35.85 -0.33 5.81
CA THR A 432 -35.34 -0.75 4.50
C THR A 432 -35.15 0.45 3.57
N LEU A 433 -34.35 0.29 2.52
CA LEU A 433 -34.17 1.31 1.47
C LEU A 433 -35.52 1.78 0.90
N SER A 434 -36.44 0.85 0.61
CA SER A 434 -37.78 1.18 0.11
C SER A 434 -38.61 2.03 1.08
N ASN A 435 -38.43 1.85 2.39
CA ASN A 435 -39.11 2.69 3.38
C ASN A 435 -38.59 4.13 3.36
N ILE A 436 -37.31 4.34 3.08
CA ILE A 436 -36.74 5.67 2.97
C ILE A 436 -37.19 6.32 1.66
N LEU A 437 -37.06 5.60 0.54
CA LEU A 437 -37.39 6.13 -0.78
C LEU A 437 -38.88 6.43 -0.96
N SER A 438 -39.78 5.87 -0.14
CA SER A 438 -41.20 6.26 -0.16
C SER A 438 -41.47 7.67 0.35
N TYR A 439 -40.50 8.34 0.98
CA TYR A 439 -40.58 9.73 1.43
C TYR A 439 -40.10 10.74 0.38
N VAL A 440 -39.64 10.27 -0.79
CA VAL A 440 -39.24 11.16 -1.88
C VAL A 440 -40.46 11.97 -2.32
N ASN A 441 -40.30 13.31 -2.31
CA ASN A 441 -41.34 14.20 -2.80
C ASN A 441 -41.22 14.30 -4.33
N GLU A 442 -42.22 13.81 -5.04
CA GLU A 442 -42.23 13.83 -6.52
C GLU A 442 -42.57 15.22 -7.10
N ASP A 443 -43.07 16.16 -6.29
CA ASP A 443 -43.30 17.57 -6.70
C ASP A 443 -42.81 18.57 -5.62
N PRO A 444 -41.48 18.69 -5.45
CA PRO A 444 -40.92 19.65 -4.51
C PRO A 444 -41.22 21.08 -4.97
N GLN A 445 -41.64 21.89 -3.99
CA GLN A 445 -41.99 23.29 -4.18
C GLN A 445 -40.83 24.24 -3.88
N VAL A 446 -39.77 23.74 -3.26
CA VAL A 446 -38.61 24.52 -2.85
C VAL A 446 -37.34 23.68 -2.98
N GLY A 447 -36.24 24.31 -3.36
CA GLY A 447 -34.93 23.69 -3.52
C GLY A 447 -33.80 24.65 -3.22
N ALA A 448 -32.58 24.13 -3.20
CA ALA A 448 -31.39 24.93 -3.01
C ALA A 448 -30.25 24.40 -3.89
N ALA A 449 -29.59 25.29 -4.62
CA ALA A 449 -28.28 25.04 -5.20
C ALA A 449 -27.22 25.55 -4.21
N MET A 450 -26.07 24.88 -4.14
CA MET A 450 -25.05 25.26 -3.16
C MET A 450 -23.64 24.94 -3.62
N SER A 451 -22.68 25.67 -3.07
CA SER A 451 -21.26 25.34 -3.13
C SER A 451 -20.61 25.56 -1.77
N ALA A 452 -19.56 24.81 -1.46
CA ALA A 452 -18.78 25.00 -0.24
C ALA A 452 -17.29 25.11 -0.56
N ARG A 453 -16.58 25.97 0.16
CA ARG A 453 -15.12 26.15 0.03
C ARG A 453 -14.48 26.40 1.38
N GLU A 454 -13.20 26.09 1.48
CA GLU A 454 -12.36 26.58 2.57
C GLU A 454 -11.78 27.94 2.20
N GLU A 455 -11.96 28.92 3.07
CA GLU A 455 -11.42 30.27 2.88
C GLU A 455 -11.15 30.92 4.25
N GLY A 456 -9.91 31.38 4.47
CA GLY A 456 -9.55 32.15 5.66
C GLY A 456 -9.79 31.43 7.01
N GLY A 457 -9.55 30.11 7.07
CA GLY A 457 -9.78 29.31 8.28
C GLY A 457 -11.27 29.03 8.58
N GLN A 458 -12.12 29.24 7.58
CA GLN A 458 -13.55 28.98 7.64
C GLN A 458 -13.98 28.07 6.50
N ILE A 459 -15.06 27.32 6.72
CA ILE A 459 -15.84 26.70 5.66
C ILE A 459 -16.94 27.69 5.30
N ILE A 460 -16.93 28.16 4.05
CA ILE A 460 -17.92 29.08 3.49
C ILE A 460 -18.87 28.29 2.59
N ALA A 461 -20.18 28.44 2.80
CA ALA A 461 -21.22 27.88 1.96
C ALA A 461 -22.04 28.99 1.32
N ASP A 462 -22.07 29.01 -0.01
CA ASP A 462 -22.96 29.87 -0.80
C ASP A 462 -24.17 29.03 -1.22
N ILE A 463 -25.36 29.52 -0.88
CA ILE A 463 -26.62 28.80 -1.08
C ILE A 463 -27.59 29.70 -1.84
N THR A 464 -28.17 29.16 -2.91
CA THR A 464 -29.21 29.81 -3.70
C THR A 464 -30.51 29.04 -3.54
N PHE A 465 -31.49 29.65 -2.87
CA PHE A 465 -32.81 29.08 -2.67
C PHE A 465 -33.74 29.42 -3.82
N VAL A 466 -34.55 28.46 -4.24
CA VAL A 466 -35.59 28.64 -5.28
C VAL A 466 -36.91 28.08 -4.80
N ALA A 467 -38.02 28.73 -5.15
CA ALA A 467 -39.37 28.28 -4.82
C ALA A 467 -40.30 28.37 -6.03
N LYS A 468 -41.26 27.44 -6.13
CA LYS A 468 -42.35 27.42 -7.12
C LYS A 468 -43.61 28.11 -6.60
N SER A 469 -43.79 28.19 -5.27
CA SER A 469 -44.96 28.74 -4.61
C SER A 469 -44.57 29.55 -3.38
N ASN A 470 -45.46 30.45 -2.95
CA ASN A 470 -45.23 31.26 -1.73
C ASN A 470 -45.36 30.33 -0.52
N LEU A 471 -44.27 30.20 0.25
CA LEU A 471 -44.18 29.33 1.43
C LEU A 471 -43.52 30.10 2.57
N ASP A 472 -43.98 29.86 3.80
CA ASP A 472 -43.30 30.32 5.01
C ASP A 472 -42.21 29.32 5.39
N LEU A 473 -40.95 29.70 5.23
CA LEU A 473 -39.82 28.79 5.26
C LEU A 473 -38.79 29.15 6.33
N LYS A 474 -38.08 28.13 6.82
CA LYS A 474 -36.81 28.29 7.55
C LYS A 474 -35.70 27.51 6.85
N ALA A 475 -34.46 27.97 7.03
CA ALA A 475 -33.26 27.26 6.62
C ALA A 475 -32.46 26.80 7.86
N VAL A 476 -32.19 25.50 7.94
CA VAL A 476 -31.24 24.91 8.89
C VAL A 476 -29.95 24.63 8.13
N ILE A 477 -28.86 25.31 8.50
CA ILE A 477 -27.54 25.10 7.87
C ILE A 477 -26.68 24.28 8.81
N ILE A 478 -26.16 23.15 8.34
CA ILE A 478 -25.47 22.14 9.14
C ILE A 478 -24.07 21.90 8.55
N LEU A 479 -23.06 21.87 9.42
CA LEU A 479 -21.74 21.35 9.13
C LEU A 479 -21.66 19.88 9.55
N GLY A 480 -21.22 19.02 8.64
CA GLY A 480 -20.89 17.63 8.92
C GLY A 480 -19.47 17.27 8.47
N GLU A 481 -19.02 16.07 8.84
CA GLU A 481 -17.69 15.55 8.51
C GLU A 481 -17.70 14.04 8.21
N ASN A 482 -17.00 13.65 7.14
CA ASN A 482 -16.79 12.27 6.71
C ASN A 482 -15.43 11.71 7.15
N GLY A 483 -15.23 10.40 7.03
CA GLY A 483 -13.91 9.77 7.16
C GLY A 483 -13.24 9.91 8.53
N ILE A 484 -14.00 10.15 9.60
CA ILE A 484 -13.45 10.27 10.96
C ILE A 484 -12.96 8.89 11.40
N LYS A 485 -11.65 8.76 11.67
CA LYS A 485 -11.08 7.47 12.09
C LYS A 485 -11.55 7.10 13.50
N GLY A 486 -12.08 5.89 13.67
CA GLY A 486 -12.59 5.41 14.94
C GLY A 486 -13.08 3.96 14.85
N THR A 487 -13.16 3.27 15.99
CA THR A 487 -13.69 1.90 16.04
C THR A 487 -15.21 1.90 16.18
N GLN A 488 -15.84 0.78 15.82
CA GLN A 488 -17.25 0.51 16.13
C GLN A 488 -17.39 -0.76 16.97
N ALA A 489 -18.15 -0.70 18.06
CA ALA A 489 -18.40 -1.84 18.92
C ALA A 489 -19.02 -3.01 18.14
N GLY A 490 -18.40 -4.19 18.22
CA GLY A 490 -18.88 -5.39 17.52
C GLY A 490 -18.57 -5.46 16.02
N TRP A 491 -17.90 -4.44 15.45
CA TRP A 491 -17.55 -4.36 14.03
C TRP A 491 -16.11 -3.84 13.85
N PRO A 492 -15.08 -4.65 14.18
CA PRO A 492 -13.67 -4.23 14.15
C PRO A 492 -13.15 -3.83 12.75
N GLU A 493 -13.86 -4.21 11.70
CA GLU A 493 -13.59 -3.83 10.31
C GLU A 493 -14.06 -2.39 9.97
N LEU A 494 -15.02 -1.84 10.73
CA LEU A 494 -15.49 -0.47 10.56
C LEU A 494 -14.54 0.47 11.31
N LYS A 495 -13.64 1.10 10.54
CA LYS A 495 -12.57 1.97 11.05
C LYS A 495 -12.82 3.46 10.86
N GLU A 496 -13.95 3.81 10.26
CA GLU A 496 -14.28 5.17 9.85
C GLU A 496 -15.76 5.45 10.10
N HIS A 497 -16.05 6.70 10.48
CA HIS A 497 -17.40 7.22 10.67
C HIS A 497 -17.65 8.33 9.66
N ASN A 498 -18.80 8.26 8.99
CA ASN A 498 -19.23 9.20 7.95
C ASN A 498 -20.49 9.95 8.39
N HIS A 499 -20.79 11.03 7.68
CA HIS A 499 -21.98 11.86 7.86
C HIS A 499 -22.07 12.50 9.25
N VAL A 500 -20.96 12.65 9.97
CA VAL A 500 -20.98 13.01 11.39
C VAL A 500 -21.35 14.48 11.57
N TYR A 501 -22.39 14.74 12.36
CA TYR A 501 -22.82 16.09 12.70
C TYR A 501 -21.76 16.84 13.53
N ARG A 502 -21.41 18.06 13.12
CA ARG A 502 -20.47 18.92 13.84
C ARG A 502 -21.12 20.14 14.47
N ALA A 503 -21.96 20.87 13.73
CA ALA A 503 -22.64 22.07 14.23
C ALA A 503 -23.78 22.51 13.32
N SER A 504 -24.78 23.17 13.90
CA SER A 504 -25.70 24.05 13.17
C SER A 504 -25.13 25.47 13.14
N HIS A 505 -25.35 26.20 12.04
CA HIS A 505 -24.87 27.56 11.89
C HIS A 505 -25.40 28.45 13.05
N ASN A 506 -24.49 29.12 13.74
CA ASN A 506 -24.76 29.90 14.96
C ASN A 506 -25.58 29.15 16.04
N GLY A 507 -25.51 27.81 16.09
CA GLY A 507 -26.26 26.97 17.02
C GLY A 507 -27.77 26.91 16.76
N GLN A 508 -28.24 27.34 15.57
CA GLN A 508 -29.66 27.36 15.21
C GLN A 508 -30.13 25.97 14.73
N LEU A 509 -30.42 25.06 15.67
CA LEU A 509 -30.83 23.67 15.40
C LEU A 509 -32.10 23.53 14.55
N PHE A 510 -33.01 24.50 14.65
CA PHE A 510 -34.29 24.55 13.94
C PHE A 510 -34.34 25.69 12.92
N GLY A 511 -33.17 26.24 12.58
CA GLY A 511 -32.99 27.19 11.51
C GLY A 511 -33.47 28.61 11.81
N ALA A 512 -33.32 29.46 10.80
CA ALA A 512 -33.80 30.84 10.78
C ALA A 512 -34.79 31.05 9.63
N PRO A 513 -35.75 31.99 9.75
CA PRO A 513 -36.66 32.33 8.65
C PRO A 513 -35.92 32.72 7.38
N ILE A 514 -36.44 32.28 6.23
CA ILE A 514 -36.00 32.71 4.90
C ILE A 514 -37.19 33.16 4.06
N GLU A 515 -37.01 34.22 3.28
CA GLU A 515 -38.01 34.71 2.34
C GLU A 515 -37.56 34.39 0.91
N VAL A 516 -38.30 33.52 0.24
CA VAL A 516 -38.03 33.11 -1.15
C VAL A 516 -39.25 33.47 -1.99
N THR A 517 -39.09 34.41 -2.91
CA THR A 517 -40.15 34.78 -3.84
C THR A 517 -40.20 33.77 -4.98
N PRO A 518 -41.38 33.23 -5.35
CA PRO A 518 -41.49 32.26 -6.43
C PRO A 518 -40.85 32.75 -7.74
N GLY A 519 -40.02 31.90 -8.34
CA GLY A 519 -39.30 32.21 -9.57
C GLY A 519 -38.15 33.23 -9.44
N ILE A 520 -37.88 33.76 -8.24
CA ILE A 520 -36.76 34.66 -7.99
C ILE A 520 -35.76 33.97 -7.05
N PRO A 521 -34.57 33.60 -7.55
CA PRO A 521 -33.53 33.00 -6.72
C PRO A 521 -33.12 33.91 -5.56
N LYS A 522 -32.93 33.31 -4.37
CA LYS A 522 -32.47 34.00 -3.16
C LYS A 522 -31.10 33.47 -2.76
N GLU A 523 -30.08 34.31 -2.88
CA GLU A 523 -28.71 33.98 -2.46
C GLU A 523 -28.49 34.30 -0.97
N ALA A 524 -27.71 33.45 -0.30
CA ALA A 524 -27.21 33.65 1.06
C ALA A 524 -25.86 32.93 1.26
N THR A 525 -24.98 33.54 2.05
CA THR A 525 -23.68 32.97 2.40
C THR A 525 -23.64 32.67 3.90
N TYR A 526 -23.13 31.50 4.25
CA TYR A 526 -22.95 31.04 5.63
C TYR A 526 -21.50 30.64 5.86
N SER A 527 -21.02 30.80 7.08
CA SER A 527 -19.66 30.37 7.45
C SER A 527 -19.63 29.55 8.73
N PHE A 528 -18.65 28.65 8.81
CA PHE A 528 -18.32 27.88 9.99
C PHE A 528 -16.82 28.01 10.29
N PRO A 529 -16.42 28.28 11.54
CA PRO A 529 -15.02 28.23 11.92
C PRO A 529 -14.51 26.79 11.88
N ILE A 530 -13.35 26.57 11.25
CA ILE A 530 -12.68 25.27 11.27
C ILE A 530 -12.04 25.07 12.64
N LYS A 531 -12.48 24.05 13.37
CA LYS A 531 -11.87 23.66 14.64
C LYS A 531 -10.69 22.74 14.38
N SER A 532 -9.70 22.74 15.27
CA SER A 532 -8.52 21.87 15.16
C SER A 532 -8.82 20.36 15.15
N SER A 533 -10.02 19.98 15.59
CA SER A 533 -10.51 18.60 15.57
C SER A 533 -11.15 18.18 14.24
N TYR A 534 -11.29 19.09 13.28
CA TYR A 534 -11.93 18.84 11.99
C TYR A 534 -10.88 18.74 10.89
N VAL A 535 -11.11 17.85 9.93
CA VAL A 535 -10.36 17.79 8.68
C VAL A 535 -11.20 18.49 7.61
N ALA A 536 -10.80 19.70 7.19
CA ALA A 536 -11.61 20.55 6.31
C ALA A 536 -11.99 19.88 4.98
N SER A 537 -11.07 19.11 4.38
CA SER A 537 -11.33 18.33 3.16
C SER A 537 -12.35 17.20 3.34
N ASN A 538 -12.63 16.80 4.57
CA ASN A 538 -13.64 15.80 4.90
C ASN A 538 -14.98 16.43 5.28
N CYS A 539 -15.04 17.76 5.41
CA CYS A 539 -16.25 18.44 5.80
C CYS A 539 -17.22 18.59 4.63
N PHE A 540 -18.50 18.69 4.97
CA PHE A 540 -19.57 19.02 4.05
C PHE A 540 -20.57 19.95 4.72
N VAL A 541 -21.32 20.70 3.90
CA VAL A 541 -22.40 21.56 4.38
C VAL A 541 -23.73 21.02 3.85
N MET A 542 -24.72 20.97 4.73
CA MET A 542 -26.08 20.56 4.42
C MET A 542 -27.04 21.72 4.72
N VAL A 543 -28.07 21.87 3.88
CA VAL A 543 -29.21 22.75 4.11
C VAL A 543 -30.48 21.92 4.22
N LEU A 544 -31.25 22.17 5.27
CA LEU A 544 -32.64 21.72 5.39
C LEU A 544 -33.54 22.93 5.17
N ILE A 545 -34.47 22.82 4.24
CA ILE A 545 -35.52 23.81 4.03
C ILE A 545 -36.77 23.27 4.70
N THR A 546 -37.21 23.94 5.76
CA THR A 546 -38.32 23.45 6.60
C THR A 546 -39.52 24.37 6.53
N ASP A 547 -40.69 23.80 6.78
CA ASP A 547 -41.90 24.57 7.11
C ASP A 547 -41.66 25.40 8.38
N ALA A 548 -42.09 26.65 8.36
CA ALA A 548 -41.86 27.58 9.46
C ALA A 548 -42.57 27.17 10.77
N TYR A 549 -43.70 26.48 10.67
CA TYR A 549 -44.62 26.22 11.79
C TYR A 549 -44.31 24.91 12.52
N ASN A 550 -43.87 23.87 11.83
CA ASN A 550 -43.78 22.52 12.41
C ASN A 550 -42.40 21.84 12.31
N ASP A 551 -41.39 22.52 11.76
CA ASP A 551 -40.01 22.04 11.56
C ASP A 551 -39.87 20.84 10.59
N GLN A 552 -40.94 20.47 9.88
CA GLN A 552 -40.89 19.42 8.86
C GLN A 552 -39.99 19.85 7.72
N VAL A 553 -39.08 18.97 7.30
CA VAL A 553 -38.21 19.19 6.15
C VAL A 553 -39.02 19.02 4.87
N LEU A 554 -39.12 20.10 4.09
CA LEU A 554 -39.79 20.12 2.79
C LEU A 554 -38.84 19.71 1.66
N ASN A 555 -37.57 20.07 1.80
CA ASN A 555 -36.48 19.60 0.95
C ASN A 555 -35.13 19.75 1.65
N ALA A 556 -34.11 19.04 1.18
CA ALA A 556 -32.75 19.13 1.69
C ALA A 556 -31.73 19.05 0.54
N GLN A 557 -30.57 19.64 0.77
CA GLN A 557 -29.43 19.57 -0.14
C GLN A 557 -28.12 19.55 0.65
N TRP A 558 -27.07 18.97 0.10
CA TRP A 558 -25.74 18.94 0.72
C TRP A 558 -24.62 19.02 -0.31
N VAL A 559 -23.45 19.47 0.12
CA VAL A 559 -22.26 19.57 -0.73
C VAL A 559 -20.98 19.44 0.09
N GLU A 560 -20.02 18.67 -0.41
CA GLU A 560 -18.68 18.57 0.18
C GLU A 560 -17.88 19.86 -0.04
N VAL A 561 -16.94 20.15 0.87
CA VAL A 561 -16.03 21.28 0.70
C VAL A 561 -15.20 21.10 -0.59
N GLY A 562 -15.19 22.12 -1.44
CA GLY A 562 -14.58 22.11 -2.77
C GLY A 562 -15.54 21.74 -3.91
N GLN A 563 -16.80 21.42 -3.61
CA GLN A 563 -17.79 21.01 -4.60
C GLN A 563 -18.98 21.99 -4.70
N LYS A 564 -19.86 21.71 -5.67
CA LYS A 564 -21.10 22.43 -5.96
C LYS A 564 -22.21 21.44 -6.37
N THR A 565 -23.47 21.79 -6.14
CA THR A 565 -24.64 21.00 -6.54
C THR A 565 -25.82 21.92 -6.91
N GLY A 566 -26.70 21.45 -7.79
CA GLY A 566 -27.91 22.14 -8.24
C GLY A 566 -29.10 21.91 -7.30
N TYR A 567 -30.28 22.42 -7.67
CA TYR A 567 -31.50 22.34 -6.84
C TYR A 567 -32.50 21.26 -7.25
#